data_AF-A0A969GQK1-F1
#
_entry.id   AF-A0A969GQK1-F1
#
_cell.length_a   1.000
_cell.length_b   1.000
_cell.length_c   1.000
_cell.angle_alpha   90.00
_cell.angle_beta   90.00
_cell.angle_gamma   90.00
#
_symmetry.space_group_name_H-M   'P 1'
#
loop_
_entity.id
_entity.type
_entity.pdbx_description
1 polymer ?
#
loop_
_entity_poly.entity_id
_entity_poly.type
_entity_poly.pdbx_seq_one_letter_code
_entity_poly.pdbx_strand_id
1 'polypeptide(L)'
;MGSTVLPSRRDIEPEKFLPSSRSVAFLKSAWAEVGGYRNGYDYSEDLVFDVALREKYGAFPFVDTAVAYFRPRGDLTGYFKQYYNYARGDGKANLWPKRHLVRYFTYLVGLPYI
;
A
#
# COMPACT_ATOMS: atom_id res chain seq x y z
N MET A 1 14.05 -12.51 -1.38
CA MET A 1 13.05 -11.80 -0.54
C MET A 1 11.66 -11.71 -1.18
N GLY A 2 11.36 -12.37 -2.31
CA GLY A 2 10.03 -12.24 -2.95
C GLY A 2 8.85 -12.65 -2.06
N SER A 3 9.00 -13.73 -1.30
CA SER A 3 7.99 -14.22 -0.36
C SER A 3 7.70 -13.27 0.81
N THR A 4 8.59 -12.33 1.12
CA THR A 4 8.41 -11.38 2.22
C THR A 4 7.84 -10.04 1.75
N VAL A 5 7.85 -9.76 0.44
CA VAL A 5 7.45 -8.46 -0.12
C VAL A 5 6.20 -8.48 -1.00
N LEU A 6 5.74 -9.67 -1.40
CA LEU A 6 4.53 -9.85 -2.19
C LEU A 6 3.57 -10.79 -1.45
N PRO A 7 2.28 -10.44 -1.37
CA PRO A 7 1.29 -11.36 -0.81
C PRO A 7 1.19 -12.60 -1.70
N SER A 8 0.94 -13.76 -1.10
CA SER A 8 0.55 -14.93 -1.88
C SER A 8 -0.90 -14.78 -2.34
N ARG A 9 -1.29 -15.49 -3.40
CA ARG A 9 -2.66 -15.38 -3.97
C ARG A 9 -3.76 -15.63 -2.94
N ARG A 10 -3.54 -16.56 -2.01
CA ARG A 10 -4.49 -16.89 -0.93
C ARG A 10 -4.62 -15.82 0.15
N ASP A 11 -3.66 -14.89 0.24
CA ASP A 11 -3.67 -13.82 1.24
C ASP A 11 -4.40 -12.56 0.70
N ILE A 12 -4.81 -12.57 -0.57
CA ILE A 12 -5.48 -11.45 -1.22
C ILE A 12 -6.99 -11.57 -0.98
N GLU A 13 -7.56 -10.56 -0.34
CA GLU A 13 -9.01 -10.32 -0.34
C GLU A 13 -9.35 -9.39 -1.53
N PRO A 14 -9.95 -9.90 -2.63
CA PRO A 14 -10.16 -9.14 -3.87
C PRO A 14 -10.84 -7.80 -3.64
N GLU A 15 -11.91 -7.81 -2.85
CA GLU A 15 -12.71 -6.62 -2.55
C GLU A 15 -11.92 -5.53 -1.85
N LYS A 16 -10.86 -5.87 -1.09
CA LYS A 16 -10.07 -4.92 -0.29
C LYS A 16 -8.69 -4.61 -0.88
N PHE A 17 -8.33 -5.23 -2.00
CA PHE A 17 -7.01 -5.13 -2.57
C PHE A 17 -6.73 -3.72 -3.13
N LEU A 18 -5.55 -3.17 -2.85
CA LEU A 18 -5.03 -1.93 -3.44
C LEU A 18 -3.78 -2.28 -4.27
N PRO A 19 -3.74 -1.94 -5.56
CA PRO A 19 -2.72 -2.45 -6.48
C PRO A 19 -1.35 -1.76 -6.38
N SER A 20 -1.23 -0.63 -5.66
CA SER A 20 0.05 0.05 -5.36
C SER A 20 0.88 0.26 -6.63
N SER A 21 0.23 0.83 -7.67
CA SER A 21 0.76 1.15 -9.02
C SER A 21 1.58 0.09 -9.76
N ARG A 22 1.69 -1.15 -9.25
CA ARG A 22 2.55 -2.20 -9.81
C ARG A 22 1.85 -3.09 -10.83
N SER A 23 0.54 -3.25 -10.67
CA SER A 23 -0.31 -4.07 -11.54
C SER A 23 -1.71 -3.48 -11.57
N VAL A 24 -1.85 -2.32 -12.20
CA VAL A 24 -3.11 -1.56 -12.27
C VAL A 24 -3.35 -1.05 -13.69
N ALA A 25 -4.63 -0.98 -14.07
CA ALA A 25 -5.09 -0.25 -15.24
C ALA A 25 -6.25 0.66 -14.81
N PHE A 26 -6.23 1.90 -15.29
CA PHE A 26 -7.28 2.88 -15.03
C PHE A 26 -7.46 3.80 -16.24
N LEU A 27 -8.65 4.41 -16.35
CA LEU A 27 -8.92 5.39 -17.40
C LEU A 27 -8.19 6.70 -17.09
N LYS A 28 -7.71 7.37 -18.13
CA LYS A 28 -7.07 8.69 -17.99
C LYS A 28 -8.04 9.75 -17.43
N SER A 29 -9.34 9.62 -17.73
CA SER A 29 -10.39 10.45 -17.12
C SER A 29 -10.46 10.24 -15.62
N ALA A 30 -10.50 8.98 -15.15
CA ALA A 30 -10.52 8.66 -13.72
C ALA A 30 -9.28 9.20 -12.99
N TRP A 31 -8.10 9.11 -13.62
CA TRP A 31 -6.87 9.72 -13.10
C TRP A 31 -7.01 11.24 -12.92
N ALA A 32 -7.49 11.95 -13.95
CA ALA A 32 -7.65 13.40 -13.90
C ALA A 32 -8.70 13.80 -12.85
N GLU A 33 -9.77 13.04 -12.73
CA GLU A 33 -10.89 13.27 -11.83
C GLU A 33 -10.55 13.14 -10.34
N VAL A 34 -9.53 12.37 -9.98
CA VAL A 34 -9.03 12.27 -8.59
C VAL A 34 -7.79 13.13 -8.35
N GLY A 35 -7.36 13.90 -9.37
CA GLY A 35 -6.20 14.79 -9.30
C GLY A 35 -4.85 14.12 -9.54
N GLY A 36 -4.85 12.88 -10.05
CA GLY A 36 -3.65 12.13 -10.39
C GLY A 36 -2.74 11.77 -9.21
N TYR A 37 -1.48 11.45 -9.52
CA TYR A 37 -0.46 11.27 -8.50
C TYR A 37 -0.06 12.62 -7.93
N ARG A 38 -0.27 12.81 -6.63
CA ARG A 38 0.02 14.08 -5.97
C ARG A 38 1.53 14.27 -5.80
N ASN A 39 2.00 15.46 -6.17
CA ASN A 39 3.36 15.89 -5.88
C ASN A 39 3.52 16.14 -4.37
N GLY A 40 4.72 15.89 -3.82
CA GLY A 40 5.04 16.14 -2.40
C GLY A 40 5.07 14.88 -1.52
N TYR A 41 4.69 13.72 -2.05
CA TYR A 41 4.96 12.43 -1.42
C TYR A 41 6.26 11.85 -1.98
N ASP A 42 7.21 11.56 -1.09
CA ASP A 42 8.45 10.87 -1.48
C ASP A 42 8.19 9.37 -1.73
N TYR A 43 7.13 8.83 -1.08
CA TYR A 43 6.68 7.45 -1.10
C TYR A 43 5.18 7.41 -0.76
N SER A 44 4.50 6.32 -1.14
CA SER A 44 3.07 6.04 -0.87
C SER A 44 2.09 6.94 -1.66
N GLU A 45 2.57 7.67 -2.67
CA GLU A 45 1.73 8.43 -3.60
C GLU A 45 0.74 7.55 -4.34
N ASP A 46 1.13 6.31 -4.59
CA ASP A 46 0.31 5.27 -5.20
C ASP A 46 -0.86 4.85 -4.32
N LEU A 47 -0.63 4.66 -3.03
CA LEU A 47 -1.69 4.31 -2.08
C LEU A 47 -2.68 5.45 -1.87
N VAL A 48 -2.19 6.70 -1.82
CA VAL A 48 -3.08 7.87 -1.76
C VAL A 48 -3.96 7.95 -3.02
N PHE A 49 -3.37 7.70 -4.19
CA PHE A 49 -4.11 7.65 -5.45
C PHE A 49 -5.13 6.51 -5.48
N ASP A 50 -4.74 5.30 -5.09
CA ASP A 50 -5.62 4.12 -5.05
C ASP A 50 -6.80 4.34 -4.08
N VAL A 51 -6.55 4.93 -2.90
CA VAL A 51 -7.60 5.28 -1.95
C VAL A 51 -8.57 6.30 -2.54
N ALA A 52 -8.06 7.36 -3.19
CA ALA A 52 -8.92 8.38 -3.81
C ALA A 52 -9.79 7.80 -4.94
N LEU A 53 -9.23 6.94 -5.79
CA LEU A 53 -9.99 6.22 -6.80
C LEU A 53 -11.07 5.33 -6.16
N ARG A 54 -10.73 4.62 -5.10
CA ARG A 54 -11.65 3.71 -4.41
C ARG A 54 -12.77 4.44 -3.68
N GLU A 55 -12.48 5.57 -3.06
CA GLU A 55 -13.50 6.43 -2.43
C GLU A 55 -14.50 6.96 -3.48
N LYS A 56 -14.03 7.22 -4.71
CA LYS A 56 -14.87 7.75 -5.79
C LYS A 56 -15.65 6.67 -6.56
N TYR A 57 -15.00 5.55 -6.90
CA TYR A 57 -15.54 4.54 -7.81
C TYR A 57 -15.87 3.19 -7.14
N GLY A 58 -15.52 3.01 -5.87
CA GLY A 58 -15.72 1.77 -5.14
C GLY A 58 -14.60 0.75 -5.33
N ALA A 59 -14.89 -0.52 -5.07
CA ALA A 59 -13.92 -1.60 -5.15
C ALA A 59 -13.42 -1.83 -6.59
N PHE A 60 -12.16 -2.25 -6.72
CA PHE A 60 -11.57 -2.55 -8.01
C PHE A 60 -11.75 -4.04 -8.35
N PRO A 61 -12.16 -4.39 -9.58
CA PRO A 61 -12.10 -5.77 -10.03
C PRO A 61 -10.67 -6.30 -9.95
N PHE A 62 -10.48 -7.41 -9.24
CA PHE A 62 -9.19 -8.10 -9.15
C PHE A 62 -9.11 -9.19 -10.22
N VAL A 63 -8.09 -9.12 -11.07
CA VAL A 63 -7.83 -10.11 -12.13
C VAL A 63 -6.57 -10.89 -11.77
N ASP A 64 -6.74 -12.08 -11.19
CA ASP A 64 -5.64 -12.91 -10.66
C ASP A 64 -4.70 -13.49 -11.74
N THR A 65 -5.14 -13.43 -12.99
CA THR A 65 -4.39 -13.82 -14.20
C THR A 65 -3.60 -12.67 -14.81
N ALA A 66 -3.85 -11.41 -14.42
CA ALA A 66 -3.09 -10.25 -14.87
C ALA A 66 -1.79 -10.13 -14.06
N VAL A 67 -0.70 -10.67 -14.61
CA VAL A 67 0.59 -10.76 -13.91
C VAL A 67 1.57 -9.69 -14.40
N ALA A 68 2.12 -8.91 -13.46
CA ALA A 68 3.27 -8.06 -13.67
C ALA A 68 4.50 -8.61 -12.92
N TYR A 69 5.63 -8.74 -13.62
CA TYR A 69 6.87 -9.21 -13.00
C TYR A 69 7.54 -8.09 -12.20
N PHE A 70 7.91 -8.40 -10.96
CA PHE A 70 8.60 -7.49 -10.06
C PHE A 70 9.86 -8.16 -9.50
N ARG A 71 10.96 -7.39 -9.42
CA ARG A 71 12.22 -7.85 -8.81
C ARG A 71 12.38 -7.21 -7.42
N PRO A 72 12.23 -7.97 -6.33
CA PRO A 72 12.52 -7.50 -4.98
C PRO A 72 13.99 -7.11 -4.80
N ARG A 73 14.28 -6.34 -3.75
CA ARG A 73 15.65 -6.08 -3.31
C ARG A 73 16.35 -7.39 -2.94
N GLY A 74 17.63 -7.49 -3.30
CA GLY A 74 18.43 -8.71 -3.16
C GLY A 74 19.10 -8.85 -1.80
N ASP A 75 19.24 -7.76 -1.06
CA ASP A 75 19.98 -7.67 0.20
C ASP A 75 19.14 -7.04 1.33
N LEU A 76 19.56 -7.30 2.57
CA LEU A 76 18.85 -6.88 3.78
C LEU A 76 18.82 -5.37 3.95
N THR A 77 19.90 -4.68 3.57
CA THR A 77 20.00 -3.22 3.66
C THR A 77 19.00 -2.55 2.73
N GLY A 78 18.91 -3.02 1.48
CA GLY A 78 17.96 -2.56 0.48
C GLY A 78 16.51 -2.84 0.90
N TYR A 79 16.25 -4.01 1.48
CA TYR A 79 14.94 -4.36 2.04
C TYR A 79 14.56 -3.44 3.21
N PHE A 80 15.45 -3.25 4.17
CA PHE A 80 15.21 -2.37 5.33
C PHE A 80 14.93 -0.94 4.87
N LYS A 81 15.75 -0.40 3.97
CA LYS A 81 15.56 0.95 3.43
C LYS A 81 14.22 1.08 2.69
N GLN A 82 13.83 0.07 1.91
CA GLN A 82 12.54 0.06 1.22
C GLN A 82 11.36 0.15 2.20
N TYR A 83 11.35 -0.69 3.24
CA TYR A 83 10.26 -0.69 4.22
C TYR A 83 10.26 0.54 5.12
N TYR A 84 11.45 1.06 5.47
CA TYR A 84 11.56 2.34 6.17
C TYR A 84 10.93 3.48 5.36
N ASN A 85 11.22 3.53 4.06
CA ASN A 85 10.66 4.54 3.16
C ASN A 85 9.14 4.42 3.03
N TYR A 86 8.60 3.21 2.90
CA TYR A 86 7.15 2.97 2.92
C TYR A 86 6.53 3.45 4.23
N ALA A 87 7.05 3.02 5.38
CA ALA A 87 6.52 3.44 6.69
C ALA A 87 6.58 4.97 6.88
N ARG A 88 7.65 5.63 6.42
CA ARG A 88 7.78 7.09 6.45
C ARG A 88 6.78 7.77 5.51
N GLY A 89 6.59 7.22 4.30
CA GLY A 89 5.59 7.70 3.33
C GLY A 89 4.18 7.60 3.89
N ASP A 90 3.83 6.45 4.44
CA ASP A 90 2.52 6.18 5.05
C ASP A 90 2.22 7.16 6.19
N GLY A 91 3.22 7.42 7.04
CA GLY A 91 3.13 8.42 8.11
C GLY A 91 2.91 9.84 7.57
N LYS A 92 3.66 10.25 6.53
CA LYS A 92 3.48 11.56 5.88
C LYS A 92 2.11 11.72 5.21
N ALA A 93 1.59 10.63 4.65
CA ALA A 93 0.27 10.59 4.02
C ALA A 93 -0.88 10.36 5.01
N ASN A 94 -0.59 10.23 6.31
CA ASN A 94 -1.56 9.93 7.36
C ASN A 94 -2.44 8.71 7.01
N LEU A 95 -1.82 7.66 6.45
CA LEU A 95 -2.53 6.43 6.08
C LEU A 95 -2.82 5.57 7.31
N TRP A 96 -4.02 5.00 7.37
CA TRP A 96 -4.51 4.09 8.42
C TRP A 96 -4.31 4.56 9.89
N PRO A 97 -4.69 5.80 10.25
CA PRO A 97 -4.47 6.34 11.61
C PRO A 97 -5.14 5.49 12.69
N LYS A 98 -6.32 4.93 12.41
CA LYS A 98 -7.03 4.00 13.32
C LYS A 98 -6.21 2.74 13.61
N ARG A 99 -5.60 2.13 12.58
CA ARG A 99 -4.76 0.95 12.73
C ARG A 99 -3.53 1.26 13.59
N HIS A 100 -2.92 2.42 13.37
CA HIS A 100 -1.76 2.86 14.14
C HIS A 100 -2.11 3.14 15.60
N LEU A 101 -3.25 3.79 15.86
CA LEU A 101 -3.75 4.03 17.20
C LEU A 101 -3.97 2.72 17.96
N VAL A 102 -4.70 1.76 17.35
CA VAL A 102 -4.93 0.45 17.97
C VAL A 102 -3.60 -0.25 18.26
N ARG A 103 -2.68 -0.28 17.29
CA ARG A 103 -1.38 -0.93 17.45
C ARG A 103 -0.56 -0.34 18.61
N TYR A 104 -0.43 0.99 18.66
CA TYR A 104 0.35 1.64 19.71
C TYR A 104 -0.33 1.57 21.08
N PHE A 105 -1.67 1.60 21.12
CA PHE A 105 -2.42 1.34 22.34
C PHE A 105 -2.17 -0.09 22.85
N THR A 106 -2.18 -1.09 21.97
CA THR A 106 -1.85 -2.47 22.34
C THR A 106 -0.43 -2.59 22.88
N TYR A 107 0.55 -1.89 22.31
CA TYR A 107 1.92 -1.89 22.86
C TYR A 107 1.97 -1.22 24.23
N LEU A 108 1.30 -0.09 24.40
CA LEU A 108 1.26 0.62 25.69
C LEU A 108 0.66 -0.24 26.80
N VAL A 109 -0.44 -0.96 26.50
CA VAL A 109 -1.16 -1.76 27.49
C VAL A 109 -0.55 -3.15 27.66
N GLY A 110 -0.16 -3.83 26.58
CA GLY A 110 0.25 -5.24 26.61
C GLY A 110 1.73 -5.47 26.90
N LEU A 111 2.62 -4.58 26.46
CA LEU A 111 4.07 -4.72 26.68
C LEU A 111 4.47 -4.75 28.16
N PRO A 112 3.83 -4.01 29.10
CA PRO A 112 4.13 -4.12 30.53
C PRO A 112 3.83 -5.48 31.18
N TYR A 113 3.11 -6.38 30.49
CA TYR A 113 2.71 -7.69 31.02
C TYR A 113 3.47 -8.86 30.38
N ILE A 114 4.51 -8.58 29.60
CA ILE A 114 5.43 -9.56 28.98
C ILE A 114 6.83 -9.27 29.52
#